data_AF-A0A6J4RRQ8-F1
#
_entry.id   AF-A0A6J4RRQ8-F1
#
_cell.length_a   1.000
_cell.length_b   1.000
_cell.length_c   1.000
_cell.angle_alpha   90.00
_cell.angle_beta   90.00
_cell.angle_gamma   90.00
#
_symmetry.space_group_name_H-M   'P 1'
#
loop_
_entity.id
_entity.type
_entity.pdbx_description
1 polymer ?
#
loop_
_entity_poly.entity_id
_entity_poly.type
_entity_poly.pdbx_seq_one_letter_code
_entity_poly.pdbx_strand_id
1 'polypeptide(L)'
;MEFWFEFDNFFNSAFGEEDPEADAAIRAIGGPFAISRSWHEHRNNDTYPDGFKQDMTALQGPLMKLAEQQLAIFDRHFEGDAAAEQNAFEEFGQGLNFDDRRPVGDKVHKMDQGSPSQPPQAYHAWHAFMRAVVLLGADEERWLGLNRNLALAWGIQAEARPADDNPNNPPLPQARMEELRAAWLALDADGLDEMFDNDPLPPRL
;
A
#
# COMPACT_ATOMS: atom_id res chain seq x y z
N MET A 1 -4.53 5.51 15.31
CA MET A 1 -3.69 4.30 15.43
C MET A 1 -2.23 4.70 15.28
N GLU A 2 -1.32 4.22 16.12
CA GLU A 2 0.08 4.69 16.10
C GLU A 2 0.90 4.12 14.93
N PHE A 3 0.57 2.91 14.47
CA PHE A 3 1.23 2.27 13.33
C PHE A 3 1.28 3.16 12.08
N TRP A 4 0.14 3.67 11.59
CA TRP A 4 0.10 4.51 10.38
C TRP A 4 0.79 5.86 10.57
N PHE A 5 0.74 6.42 11.78
CA PHE A 5 1.47 7.65 12.10
C PHE A 5 2.98 7.44 11.97
N GLU A 6 3.51 6.38 12.61
CA GLU A 6 4.93 6.03 12.53
C GLU A 6 5.33 5.67 11.10
N PHE A 7 4.56 4.83 10.42
CA PHE A 7 4.89 4.36 9.07
C PHE A 7 4.99 5.53 8.08
N ASP A 8 4.01 6.43 8.07
CA ASP A 8 4.04 7.61 7.21
C ASP A 8 5.19 8.54 7.58
N ASN A 9 5.44 8.77 8.87
CA ASN A 9 6.56 9.62 9.30
C ASN A 9 7.91 9.06 8.85
N PHE A 10 8.07 7.74 8.89
CA PHE A 10 9.30 7.07 8.54
C PHE A 10 9.62 7.12 7.03
N PHE A 11 8.60 7.09 6.17
CA PHE A 11 8.76 6.99 4.70
C PHE A 11 8.26 8.20 3.90
N ASN A 12 7.73 9.24 4.55
CA ASN A 12 7.22 10.43 3.88
C ASN A 12 7.86 11.71 4.44
N SER A 13 8.81 12.25 3.67
CA SER A 13 9.47 13.54 3.94
C SER A 13 8.51 14.71 4.23
N ALA A 14 7.25 14.66 3.74
CA ALA A 14 6.27 15.71 3.99
C ALA A 14 5.93 15.87 5.50
N PHE A 15 6.16 14.83 6.30
CA PHE A 15 5.83 14.81 7.72
C PHE A 15 7.04 14.93 8.65
N GLY A 16 8.23 15.16 8.09
CA GLY A 16 9.38 15.72 8.81
C GLY A 16 10.19 14.77 9.70
N GLU A 17 9.89 13.48 9.71
CA GLU A 17 10.56 12.46 10.53
C GLU A 17 11.17 11.31 9.70
N GLU A 18 11.40 11.53 8.40
CA GLU A 18 11.89 10.49 7.50
C GLU A 18 13.30 10.03 7.90
N ASP A 19 13.49 8.71 7.95
CA ASP A 19 14.81 8.12 8.20
C ASP A 19 15.74 8.38 7.00
N PRO A 20 16.97 8.92 7.20
CA PRO A 20 17.86 9.26 6.10
C PRO A 20 18.26 8.08 5.21
N GLU A 21 18.30 6.85 5.75
CA GLU A 21 18.60 5.66 4.95
C GLU A 21 17.39 5.25 4.10
N ALA A 22 16.18 5.35 4.67
CA ALA A 22 14.95 5.10 3.92
C ALA A 22 14.79 6.11 2.77
N ASP A 23 14.98 7.40 3.04
CA ASP A 23 14.94 8.47 2.05
C ASP A 23 15.98 8.26 0.93
N ALA A 24 17.22 7.91 1.30
CA ALA A 24 18.25 7.58 0.33
C ALA A 24 17.87 6.37 -0.54
N ALA A 25 17.26 5.34 0.03
CA ALA A 25 16.81 4.17 -0.71
C ALA A 25 15.61 4.50 -1.63
N ILE A 26 14.64 5.29 -1.16
CA ILE A 26 13.52 5.79 -1.97
C ILE A 26 14.04 6.58 -3.17
N ARG A 27 15.02 7.47 -2.97
CA ARG A 27 15.65 8.20 -4.08
C ARG A 27 16.41 7.28 -5.03
N ALA A 28 17.13 6.29 -4.52
CA ALA A 28 17.88 5.34 -5.33
C ALA A 28 16.99 4.53 -6.28
N ILE A 29 15.75 4.23 -5.88
CA ILE A 29 14.77 3.56 -6.73
C ILE A 29 14.00 4.52 -7.66
N GLY A 30 14.31 5.83 -7.63
CA GLY A 30 13.62 6.84 -8.43
C GLY A 30 12.26 7.28 -7.87
N GLY A 31 11.99 6.96 -6.60
CA GLY A 31 10.69 7.18 -5.94
C GLY A 31 9.70 6.03 -6.15
N PRO A 32 8.65 5.95 -5.31
CA PRO A 32 7.71 4.82 -5.32
C PRO A 32 6.96 4.66 -6.67
N PHE A 33 6.64 5.78 -7.33
CA PHE A 33 5.95 5.75 -8.62
C PHE A 33 6.85 5.30 -9.79
N ALA A 34 8.18 5.32 -9.66
CA ALA A 34 9.05 4.78 -10.71
C ALA A 34 8.91 3.27 -10.86
N ILE A 35 8.78 2.56 -9.73
CA ILE A 35 8.56 1.11 -9.69
C ILE A 35 7.19 0.75 -10.28
N SER A 36 6.15 1.50 -9.90
CA SER A 36 4.81 1.35 -10.50
C SER A 36 4.82 1.52 -12.01
N ARG A 37 5.53 2.53 -12.54
CA ARG A 37 5.63 2.74 -14.00
C ARG A 37 6.32 1.59 -14.71
N SER A 38 7.44 1.08 -14.18
CA SER A 38 8.12 -0.09 -14.76
C SER A 38 7.21 -1.33 -14.72
N TRP A 39 6.50 -1.55 -13.60
CA TRP A 39 5.53 -2.65 -13.50
C TRP A 39 4.46 -2.56 -14.60
N HIS A 40 3.79 -1.41 -14.74
CA HIS A 40 2.78 -1.21 -15.79
C HIS A 40 3.35 -1.33 -17.20
N GLU A 41 4.56 -0.82 -17.45
CA GLU A 41 5.24 -0.96 -18.73
C GLU A 41 5.42 -2.44 -19.10
N HIS A 42 5.87 -3.27 -18.16
CA HIS A 42 6.05 -4.69 -18.40
C HIS A 42 4.74 -5.48 -18.52
N ARG A 43 3.71 -5.12 -17.75
CA ARG A 43 2.35 -5.67 -17.90
C ARG A 43 1.80 -5.38 -19.30
N ASN A 44 1.86 -4.12 -19.74
CA ASN A 44 1.34 -3.69 -21.04
C ASN A 44 2.09 -4.26 -22.26
N ASN A 45 3.34 -4.63 -22.08
CA ASN A 45 4.20 -5.14 -23.15
C ASN A 45 4.35 -6.67 -23.14
N ASP A 46 3.56 -7.39 -22.33
CA ASP A 46 3.65 -8.86 -22.17
C ASP A 46 5.07 -9.36 -21.84
N THR A 47 5.82 -8.59 -21.04
CA THR A 47 7.18 -8.93 -20.60
C THR A 47 7.27 -9.19 -19.10
N TYR A 48 6.17 -9.06 -18.37
CA TYR A 48 6.06 -9.45 -16.98
C TYR A 48 5.98 -11.00 -16.84
N PRO A 49 6.62 -11.61 -15.83
CA PRO A 49 7.41 -10.99 -14.76
C PRO A 49 8.89 -10.77 -15.11
N ASP A 50 9.41 -11.40 -16.17
CA ASP A 50 10.86 -11.50 -16.41
C ASP A 50 11.53 -10.14 -16.67
N GLY A 51 10.94 -9.30 -17.52
CA GLY A 51 11.44 -7.97 -17.82
C GLY A 51 11.42 -7.06 -16.58
N PHE A 52 10.32 -7.08 -15.83
CA PHE A 52 10.21 -6.31 -14.60
C PHE A 52 11.25 -6.77 -13.57
N LYS A 53 11.41 -8.07 -13.37
CA LYS A 53 12.44 -8.62 -12.49
C LYS A 53 13.85 -8.20 -12.92
N GLN A 54 14.13 -8.17 -14.22
CA GLN A 54 15.42 -7.73 -14.74
C GLN A 54 15.69 -6.26 -14.37
N ASP A 55 14.72 -5.37 -14.56
CA ASP A 55 14.81 -3.97 -14.15
C ASP A 55 15.04 -3.83 -12.63
N MET A 56 14.27 -4.58 -11.83
CA MET A 56 14.36 -4.53 -10.37
C MET A 56 15.67 -5.09 -9.83
N THR A 57 16.34 -6.00 -10.55
CA THR A 57 17.63 -6.57 -10.14
C THR A 57 18.71 -5.50 -9.97
N ALA A 58 18.70 -4.45 -10.82
CA ALA A 58 19.62 -3.32 -10.68
C ALA A 58 19.37 -2.49 -9.40
N LEU A 59 18.16 -2.58 -8.85
CA LEU A 59 17.69 -1.84 -7.68
C LEU A 59 17.57 -2.74 -6.44
N GLN A 60 18.08 -3.98 -6.47
CA GLN A 60 17.86 -4.96 -5.42
C GLN A 60 18.31 -4.47 -4.03
N GLY A 61 19.49 -3.84 -3.94
CA GLY A 61 20.02 -3.31 -2.69
C GLY A 61 19.03 -2.37 -1.96
N PRO A 62 18.67 -1.22 -2.57
CA PRO A 62 17.73 -0.29 -1.94
C PRO A 62 16.31 -0.88 -1.78
N LEU A 63 15.82 -1.72 -2.70
CA LEU A 63 14.50 -2.37 -2.56
C LEU A 63 14.44 -3.29 -1.33
N MET A 64 15.45 -4.14 -1.14
CA MET A 64 15.50 -5.06 0.00
C MET A 64 15.69 -4.32 1.33
N LYS A 65 16.43 -3.21 1.33
CA LYS A 65 16.57 -2.34 2.51
C LYS A 65 15.22 -1.73 2.92
N LEU A 66 14.46 -1.20 1.96
CA LEU A 66 13.12 -0.66 2.22
C LEU A 66 12.16 -1.75 2.69
N ALA A 67 12.23 -2.94 2.10
CA ALA A 67 11.43 -4.09 2.53
C ALA A 67 11.70 -4.46 3.99
N GLU A 68 12.97 -4.56 4.37
CA GLU A 68 13.38 -4.83 5.75
C GLU A 68 12.85 -3.75 6.72
N GLN A 69 12.98 -2.47 6.36
CA GLN A 69 12.51 -1.36 7.19
C GLN A 69 10.99 -1.35 7.35
N GLN A 70 10.23 -1.60 6.27
CA GLN A 70 8.77 -1.69 6.35
C GLN A 70 8.35 -2.83 7.27
N LEU A 71 8.90 -4.04 7.07
CA LEU A 71 8.58 -5.20 7.91
C LEU A 71 8.97 -4.97 9.37
N ALA A 72 10.09 -4.32 9.66
CA ALA A 72 10.49 -4.00 11.02
C ALA A 72 9.50 -3.08 11.77
N ILE A 73 8.75 -2.24 11.04
CA ILE A 73 7.66 -1.44 11.63
C ILE A 73 6.42 -2.31 11.83
N PHE A 74 6.01 -3.09 10.82
CA PHE A 74 4.88 -4.03 10.95
C PHE A 74 5.07 -4.99 12.13
N ASP A 75 6.22 -5.65 12.21
CA ASP A 75 6.49 -6.68 13.22
C ASP A 75 6.52 -6.09 14.64
N ARG A 76 6.94 -4.83 14.79
CA ARG A 76 6.93 -4.13 16.08
C ARG A 76 5.52 -3.77 16.57
N HIS A 77 4.61 -3.43 15.65
CA HIS A 77 3.25 -3.00 15.99
C HIS A 77 2.27 -4.17 16.11
N PHE A 78 2.45 -5.22 15.32
CA PHE A 78 1.49 -6.32 15.24
C PHE A 78 2.02 -7.62 15.86
N GLU A 79 3.33 -7.79 16.03
CA GLU A 79 3.94 -8.97 16.66
C GLU A 79 3.46 -10.31 16.06
N GLY A 80 3.12 -10.32 14.77
CA GLY A 80 2.57 -11.48 14.06
C GLY A 80 1.05 -11.69 14.20
N ASP A 81 0.32 -10.78 14.84
CA ASP A 81 -1.15 -10.79 14.87
C ASP A 81 -1.72 -10.33 13.51
N ALA A 82 -1.96 -11.32 12.64
CA ALA A 82 -2.51 -11.10 11.31
C ALA A 82 -3.91 -10.45 11.34
N ALA A 83 -4.71 -10.67 12.38
CA ALA A 83 -6.05 -10.08 12.48
C ALA A 83 -5.96 -8.60 12.85
N ALA A 84 -5.05 -8.23 13.75
CA ALA A 84 -4.77 -6.84 14.09
C ALA A 84 -4.18 -6.08 12.89
N GLU A 85 -3.25 -6.70 12.14
CA GLU A 85 -2.68 -6.13 10.93
C GLU A 85 -3.76 -5.91 9.85
N GLN A 86 -4.59 -6.92 9.57
CA GLN A 86 -5.69 -6.77 8.62
C GLN A 86 -6.65 -5.64 9.05
N ASN A 87 -7.03 -5.58 10.33
CA ASN A 87 -7.91 -4.52 10.84
C ASN A 87 -7.29 -3.12 10.66
N ALA A 88 -5.97 -2.98 10.81
CA ALA A 88 -5.28 -1.71 10.56
C ALA A 88 -5.44 -1.22 9.12
N PHE A 89 -5.36 -2.11 8.14
CA PHE A 89 -5.61 -1.80 6.72
C PHE A 89 -7.09 -1.49 6.44
N GLU A 90 -8.01 -2.21 7.07
CA GLU A 90 -9.44 -1.94 6.92
C GLU A 90 -9.88 -0.59 7.50
N GLU A 91 -9.36 -0.22 8.67
CA GLU A 91 -9.58 1.09 9.29
C GLU A 91 -8.95 2.22 8.46
N PHE A 92 -7.77 1.96 7.88
CA PHE A 92 -7.13 2.88 6.94
C PHE A 92 -7.99 3.11 5.70
N GLY A 93 -8.43 2.05 5.02
CA GLY A 93 -9.26 2.17 3.82
C GLY A 93 -10.59 2.89 4.09
N GLN A 94 -11.20 2.68 5.26
CA GLN A 94 -12.42 3.38 5.67
C GLN A 94 -12.18 4.84 6.11
N GLY A 95 -10.92 5.25 6.30
CA GLY A 95 -10.56 6.58 6.80
C GLY A 95 -11.00 6.81 8.25
N LEU A 96 -10.99 5.77 9.08
CA LEU A 96 -11.33 5.85 10.51
C LEU A 96 -10.14 6.32 11.37
N ASN A 97 -8.94 6.30 10.80
CA ASN A 97 -7.71 6.74 11.44
C ASN A 97 -7.54 8.26 11.31
N PHE A 98 -8.28 9.00 12.13
CA PHE A 98 -8.08 10.44 12.30
C PHE A 98 -6.92 10.74 13.26
N ASP A 99 -6.05 11.68 12.90
CA ASP A 99 -4.89 12.10 13.69
C ASP A 99 -4.75 13.63 13.72
N ASP A 100 -5.00 14.23 14.89
CA ASP A 100 -4.90 15.67 15.10
C ASP A 100 -3.46 16.21 15.07
N ARG A 101 -2.44 15.35 15.06
CA ARG A 101 -1.03 15.74 14.91
C ARG A 101 -0.70 16.15 13.47
N ARG A 102 -1.50 15.72 12.49
CA ARG A 102 -1.28 15.97 11.07
C ARG A 102 -1.72 17.39 10.65
N PRO A 103 -1.12 17.95 9.59
CA PRO A 103 -1.57 19.19 8.98
C PRO A 103 -3.04 19.14 8.52
N VAL A 104 -3.66 20.31 8.39
CA VAL A 104 -4.98 20.46 7.75
C VAL A 104 -4.91 19.93 6.32
N GLY A 105 -5.83 19.04 5.97
CA GLY A 105 -5.89 18.30 4.71
C GLY A 105 -5.38 16.86 4.80
N ASP A 106 -4.61 16.53 5.84
CA ASP A 106 -3.91 15.24 5.99
C ASP A 106 -4.26 14.52 7.31
N LYS A 107 -5.31 14.96 8.02
CA LYS A 107 -5.67 14.35 9.31
C LYS A 107 -6.29 12.97 9.21
N VAL A 108 -6.66 12.53 8.02
CA VAL A 108 -7.12 11.17 7.77
C VAL A 108 -6.06 10.48 6.91
N HIS A 109 -5.42 9.45 7.46
CA HIS A 109 -4.42 8.67 6.73
C HIS A 109 -5.07 7.95 5.54
N LYS A 110 -4.59 8.25 4.33
CA LYS A 110 -5.15 7.70 3.09
C LYS A 110 -4.16 7.81 1.92
N MET A 111 -4.42 7.07 0.85
CA MET A 111 -3.54 6.96 -0.33
C MET A 111 -3.95 7.83 -1.54
N ASP A 112 -4.85 8.82 -1.36
CA ASP A 112 -5.21 9.79 -2.40
C ASP A 112 -4.56 11.16 -2.18
N GLN A 113 -4.36 11.92 -3.27
CA GLN A 113 -3.80 13.27 -3.21
C GLN A 113 -4.92 14.32 -3.10
N GLY A 114 -5.42 14.51 -1.88
CA GLY A 114 -6.08 15.76 -1.47
C GLY A 114 -7.47 16.04 -2.04
N SER A 115 -8.23 15.01 -2.44
CA SER A 115 -9.69 15.13 -2.64
C SER A 115 -10.32 13.75 -2.88
N PRO A 116 -11.55 13.49 -2.38
CA PRO A 116 -12.34 12.31 -2.77
C PRO A 116 -12.63 12.18 -4.27
N SER A 117 -12.33 13.21 -5.07
CA SER A 117 -12.43 13.20 -6.54
C SER A 117 -11.16 12.74 -7.24
N GLN A 118 -10.03 12.63 -6.53
CA GLN A 118 -8.80 12.05 -7.04
C GLN A 118 -8.68 10.61 -6.55
N PRO A 119 -8.47 9.65 -7.44
CA PRO A 119 -8.40 8.25 -7.06
C PRO A 119 -7.06 7.94 -6.37
N PRO A 120 -7.03 6.96 -5.45
CA PRO A 120 -5.85 6.70 -4.61
C PRO A 120 -4.77 5.93 -5.38
N GLN A 121 -3.79 6.65 -5.95
CA GLN A 121 -2.74 6.06 -6.79
C GLN A 121 -1.63 5.34 -6.00
N ALA A 122 -1.45 5.66 -4.71
CA ALA A 122 -0.32 5.13 -3.95
C ALA A 122 -0.46 3.62 -3.63
N TYR A 123 -1.68 3.06 -3.71
CA TYR A 123 -1.89 1.61 -3.64
C TYR A 123 -1.16 0.87 -4.77
N HIS A 124 -1.21 1.36 -6.00
CA HIS A 124 -0.52 0.75 -7.14
C HIS A 124 1.00 0.82 -6.99
N ALA A 125 1.51 1.91 -6.43
CA ALA A 125 2.93 2.04 -6.15
C ALA A 125 3.40 1.03 -5.10
N TRP A 126 2.63 0.84 -4.03
CA TRP A 126 2.99 -0.13 -3.01
C TRP A 126 2.82 -1.57 -3.50
N HIS A 127 1.78 -1.88 -4.28
CA HIS A 127 1.63 -3.18 -4.93
C HIS A 127 2.85 -3.52 -5.80
N ALA A 128 3.24 -2.63 -6.72
CA ALA A 128 4.40 -2.85 -7.59
C ALA A 128 5.69 -3.05 -6.80
N PHE A 129 5.88 -2.32 -5.70
CA PHE A 129 6.99 -2.52 -4.77
C PHE A 129 6.96 -3.92 -4.14
N MET A 130 5.82 -4.37 -3.61
CA MET A 130 5.68 -5.71 -3.01
C MET A 130 5.98 -6.80 -4.05
N ARG A 131 5.49 -6.65 -5.28
CA ARG A 131 5.81 -7.58 -6.39
C ARG A 131 7.29 -7.59 -6.72
N ALA A 132 7.95 -6.43 -6.75
CA ALA A 132 9.38 -6.33 -6.99
C ALA A 132 10.20 -7.12 -5.97
N VAL A 133 9.94 -6.93 -4.68
CA VAL A 133 10.73 -7.59 -3.62
C VAL A 133 10.47 -9.10 -3.56
N VAL A 134 9.24 -9.55 -3.83
CA VAL A 134 8.93 -10.98 -3.98
C VAL A 134 9.73 -11.60 -5.13
N LEU A 135 9.74 -10.97 -6.31
CA LEU A 135 10.49 -11.46 -7.48
C LEU A 135 12.01 -11.49 -7.26
N LEU A 136 12.51 -10.64 -6.35
CA LEU A 136 13.91 -10.58 -5.92
C LEU A 136 14.24 -11.54 -4.76
N GLY A 137 13.27 -12.31 -4.27
CA GLY A 137 13.48 -13.37 -3.29
C GLY A 137 13.23 -12.98 -1.83
N ALA A 138 12.47 -11.92 -1.57
CA ALA A 138 11.91 -11.69 -0.24
C ALA A 138 10.90 -12.79 0.14
N ASP A 139 10.50 -12.86 1.41
CA ASP A 139 9.51 -13.81 1.91
C ASP A 139 8.16 -13.63 1.19
N GLU A 140 7.87 -14.52 0.26
CA GLU A 140 6.69 -14.45 -0.60
C GLU A 140 5.39 -14.52 0.20
N GLU A 141 5.31 -15.41 1.20
CA GLU A 141 4.09 -15.59 1.99
C GLU A 141 3.77 -14.32 2.78
N ARG A 142 4.78 -13.74 3.42
CA ARG A 142 4.62 -12.50 4.20
C ARG A 142 4.18 -11.33 3.32
N TRP A 143 4.87 -11.12 2.19
CA TRP A 143 4.59 -9.99 1.30
C TRP A 143 3.28 -10.15 0.53
N LEU A 144 2.88 -11.36 0.13
CA LEU A 144 1.57 -11.58 -0.46
C LEU A 144 0.43 -11.40 0.56
N GLY A 145 0.65 -11.77 1.83
CA GLY A 145 -0.29 -11.45 2.92
C GLY A 145 -0.53 -9.94 3.04
N LEU A 146 0.55 -9.15 3.07
CA LEU A 146 0.47 -7.68 3.07
C LEU A 146 -0.21 -7.13 1.81
N ASN A 147 0.09 -7.69 0.65
CA ASN A 147 -0.49 -7.23 -0.63
C ASN A 147 -2.01 -7.47 -0.70
N ARG A 148 -2.51 -8.56 -0.09
CA ARG A 148 -3.96 -8.78 0.06
C ARG A 148 -4.62 -7.76 0.96
N ASN A 149 -3.98 -7.43 2.10
CA ASN A 149 -4.47 -6.40 3.01
C ASN A 149 -4.47 -5.02 2.32
N LEU A 150 -3.43 -4.73 1.53
CA LEU A 150 -3.33 -3.54 0.70
C LEU A 150 -4.45 -3.46 -0.33
N ALA A 151 -4.71 -4.55 -1.08
CA ALA A 151 -5.76 -4.62 -2.08
C ALA A 151 -7.16 -4.47 -1.45
N LEU A 152 -7.38 -5.09 -0.29
CA LEU A 152 -8.60 -4.91 0.49
C LEU A 152 -8.80 -3.43 0.90
N ALA A 153 -7.76 -2.77 1.42
CA ALA A 153 -7.83 -1.35 1.77
C ALA A 153 -8.13 -0.46 0.56
N TRP A 154 -7.54 -0.76 -0.61
CA TRP A 154 -7.84 -0.07 -1.87
C TRP A 154 -9.32 -0.22 -2.28
N GLY A 155 -9.84 -1.45 -2.24
CA GLY A 155 -11.25 -1.75 -2.46
C GLY A 155 -12.19 -0.97 -1.53
N ILE A 156 -11.86 -0.98 -0.23
CA ILE A 156 -12.62 -0.25 0.79
C ILE A 156 -12.57 1.26 0.54
N GLN A 157 -11.39 1.86 0.33
CA GLN A 157 -11.27 3.31 0.17
C GLN A 157 -11.98 3.81 -1.10
N ALA A 158 -11.98 3.01 -2.17
CA ALA A 158 -12.71 3.32 -3.39
C ALA A 158 -14.24 3.42 -3.17
N GLU A 159 -14.79 2.65 -2.22
CA GLU A 159 -16.21 2.71 -1.85
C GLU A 159 -16.50 3.76 -0.77
N ALA A 160 -15.71 3.75 0.31
CA ALA A 160 -15.91 4.59 1.48
C ALA A 160 -15.67 6.08 1.19
N ARG A 161 -14.73 6.39 0.29
CA ARG A 161 -14.35 7.75 -0.11
C ARG A 161 -14.26 8.71 1.08
N PRO A 162 -13.40 8.41 2.07
CA PRO A 162 -13.33 9.17 3.31
C PRO A 162 -13.02 10.65 3.04
N ALA A 163 -13.70 11.52 3.78
CA ALA A 163 -13.51 12.95 3.69
C ALA A 163 -12.25 13.39 4.46
N ASP A 164 -11.53 14.34 3.90
CA ASP A 164 -10.38 15.01 4.53
C ASP A 164 -10.80 15.63 5.87
N ASP A 165 -9.92 15.54 6.85
CA ASP A 165 -10.07 16.15 8.18
C ASP A 165 -11.37 15.81 8.93
N ASN A 166 -12.13 14.82 8.47
CA ASN A 166 -13.34 14.38 9.13
C ASN A 166 -12.99 13.34 10.21
N PRO A 167 -13.13 13.66 11.50
CA PRO A 167 -12.85 12.70 12.57
C PRO A 167 -13.88 11.55 12.65
N ASN A 168 -14.98 11.64 11.90
CA ASN A 168 -16.09 10.70 11.94
C ASN A 168 -16.50 10.26 10.53
N ASN A 169 -15.56 9.75 9.73
CA ASN A 169 -15.91 9.09 8.48
C ASN A 169 -16.84 7.90 8.76
N PRO A 170 -17.98 7.77 8.06
CA PRO A 170 -18.91 6.69 8.32
C PRO A 170 -18.30 5.36 7.87
N PRO A 171 -18.29 4.32 8.72
CA PRO A 171 -17.80 3.00 8.31
C PRO A 171 -18.74 2.38 7.26
N LEU A 172 -18.19 1.48 6.44
CA LEU A 172 -19.00 0.66 5.55
C LEU A 172 -19.86 -0.32 6.37
N PRO A 173 -21.03 -0.73 5.86
CA PRO A 173 -21.83 -1.77 6.51
C PRO A 173 -21.03 -3.06 6.68
N GLN A 174 -21.18 -3.73 7.83
CA GLN A 174 -20.47 -4.98 8.14
C GLN A 174 -20.62 -6.06 7.06
N ALA A 175 -21.82 -6.21 6.50
CA ALA A 175 -22.06 -7.16 5.41
C ALA A 175 -21.21 -6.85 4.17
N ARG A 176 -21.01 -5.56 3.84
CA ARG A 176 -20.15 -5.16 2.73
C ARG A 176 -18.67 -5.41 3.04
N MET A 177 -18.26 -5.18 4.29
CA MET A 177 -16.90 -5.53 4.73
C MET A 177 -16.62 -7.03 4.60
N GLU A 178 -17.59 -7.89 4.90
CA GLU A 178 -17.46 -9.34 4.73
C GLU A 178 -17.33 -9.76 3.26
N GLU A 179 -18.13 -9.15 2.37
CA GLU A 179 -18.03 -9.38 0.92
C GLU A 179 -16.65 -8.96 0.38
N LEU A 180 -16.16 -7.78 0.77
CA LEU A 180 -14.85 -7.28 0.35
C LEU A 180 -13.72 -8.19 0.87
N ARG A 181 -13.74 -8.58 2.14
CA ARG A 181 -12.75 -9.54 2.68
C ARG A 181 -12.73 -10.84 1.90
N ALA A 182 -13.90 -11.40 1.61
CA ALA A 182 -14.01 -12.66 0.85
C ALA A 182 -13.46 -12.55 -0.57
N ALA A 183 -13.65 -11.41 -1.23
CA ALA A 183 -13.15 -11.17 -2.58
C ALA A 183 -11.63 -10.93 -2.61
N TRP A 184 -11.11 -10.06 -1.74
CA TRP A 184 -9.73 -9.59 -1.82
C TRP A 184 -8.71 -10.50 -1.14
N LEU A 185 -9.05 -11.09 0.02
CA LEU A 185 -8.10 -11.89 0.80
C LEU A 185 -7.87 -13.29 0.21
N ALA A 186 -8.72 -13.72 -0.73
CA ALA A 186 -8.58 -15.01 -1.41
C ALA A 186 -7.65 -14.97 -2.63
N LEU A 187 -7.25 -13.78 -3.10
CA LEU A 187 -6.46 -13.62 -4.31
C LEU A 187 -5.05 -14.20 -4.15
N ASP A 188 -4.54 -14.85 -5.17
CA ASP A 188 -3.12 -15.19 -5.28
C ASP A 188 -2.35 -14.04 -5.94
N ALA A 189 -1.07 -14.27 -6.23
CA ALA A 189 -0.21 -13.27 -6.84
C ALA A 189 -0.74 -12.77 -8.20
N ASP A 190 -1.18 -13.69 -9.07
CA ASP A 190 -1.68 -13.35 -10.40
C ASP A 190 -3.03 -12.63 -10.30
N GLY A 191 -3.93 -13.09 -9.42
CA GLY A 191 -5.20 -12.42 -9.17
C GLY A 191 -5.03 -11.01 -8.60
N LEU A 192 -4.03 -10.79 -7.74
CA LEU A 192 -3.68 -9.43 -7.29
C LEU A 192 -3.18 -8.58 -8.47
N ASP A 193 -2.24 -9.10 -9.27
CA ASP A 193 -1.71 -8.38 -10.43
C ASP A 193 -2.83 -8.01 -11.42
N GLU A 194 -3.78 -8.92 -11.69
CA GLU A 194 -4.97 -8.66 -12.52
C GLU A 194 -5.88 -7.56 -11.94
N MET A 195 -6.07 -7.53 -10.62
CA MET A 195 -6.85 -6.45 -10.01
C MET A 195 -6.14 -5.10 -10.16
N PHE A 196 -4.82 -5.06 -9.95
CA PHE A 196 -4.02 -3.85 -10.04
C PHE A 196 -3.72 -3.38 -11.47
N ASP A 197 -4.03 -4.18 -12.50
CA ASP A 197 -4.12 -3.69 -13.88
C ASP A 197 -5.25 -2.66 -14.06
N ASN A 198 -6.23 -2.61 -13.14
CA ASN A 198 -7.28 -1.60 -13.13
C ASN A 198 -6.77 -0.33 -12.45
N ASP A 199 -6.19 0.59 -13.21
CA ASP A 199 -5.73 1.89 -12.71
C ASP A 199 -6.77 2.98 -13.02
N PRO A 200 -7.20 3.83 -12.06
CA PRO A 200 -6.75 3.92 -10.66
C PRO A 200 -7.77 3.39 -9.63
N LEU A 201 -8.85 2.77 -10.10
CA LEU A 201 -9.93 2.27 -9.27
C LEU A 201 -10.09 0.76 -9.45
N PRO A 202 -10.40 0.04 -8.37
CA PRO A 202 -10.62 -1.39 -8.46
C PRO A 202 -11.84 -1.69 -9.34
N PRO A 203 -11.90 -2.89 -9.93
CA PRO A 203 -13.12 -3.32 -10.61
C PRO A 203 -14.27 -3.37 -9.59
N ARG A 204 -15.49 -3.10 -10.05
CA ARG A 204 -16.68 -3.21 -9.19
C ARG A 204 -16.93 -4.68 -8.85
N LEU A 205 -16.94 -4.97 -7.56
CA LEU A 205 -17.29 -6.27 -6.97
C LEU A 205 -18.76 -6.35 -6.60
#